data_AF-B4D4V1-F1
#
_entry.id   AF-B4D4V1-F1
#
_cell.length_a   1.000
_cell.length_b   1.000
_cell.length_c   1.000
_cell.angle_alpha   90.00
_cell.angle_beta   90.00
_cell.angle_gamma   90.00
#
_symmetry.space_group_name_H-M   'P 1'
#
loop_
_entity.id
_entity.type
_entity.pdbx_description
1 polymer ?
#
loop_
_entity_poly.entity_id
_entity_poly.type
_entity_poly.pdbx_seq_one_letter_code
_entity_poly.pdbx_strand_id
1 'polypeptide(L)'
;MPKQITGKFLKELWGVPAKHVLYSHNGTWYHQLTSFPGALSDSEGYVLFATERAFRDCPQLRISQDVGCRGGIRQIPGYVRCDARAANDISQPSQPDRVLQRISRIIRDTAISSELKLLYDHICQLCGTQLVVCDRLYSEAHHIRPLGRPHDGSDTRDNLLCVCPNCHVLLDYAAIPIQPEALKHLKHRISPSNVAYHNALHRDAHSEITGS
;
A
#
# COMPACT_ATOMS: atom_id res chain seq x y z
N MET A 1 -7.00 -10.88 -17.42
CA MET A 1 -7.68 -9.62 -17.06
C MET A 1 -6.70 -8.77 -16.25
N PRO A 2 -6.71 -7.42 -16.39
CA PRO A 2 -5.56 -6.58 -16.03
C PRO A 2 -5.24 -6.67 -14.53
N LYS A 3 -3.94 -6.77 -14.26
CA LYS A 3 -3.32 -6.95 -12.94
C LYS A 3 -3.70 -5.80 -11.99
N GLN A 4 -4.08 -6.10 -10.76
CA GLN A 4 -4.27 -5.09 -9.71
C GLN A 4 -2.88 -4.57 -9.27
N ILE A 5 -2.65 -3.27 -9.42
CA ILE A 5 -1.39 -2.61 -9.06
C ILE A 5 -1.49 -2.16 -7.60
N THR A 6 -0.86 -2.92 -6.69
CA THR A 6 -0.63 -2.52 -5.28
C THR A 6 0.85 -2.19 -5.08
N GLY A 7 1.21 -1.37 -4.09
CA GLY A 7 2.63 -1.09 -3.80
C GLY A 7 3.44 -2.35 -3.46
N LYS A 8 2.79 -3.36 -2.84
CA LYS A 8 3.32 -4.70 -2.60
C LYS A 8 3.46 -5.51 -3.89
N PHE A 9 2.47 -5.43 -4.78
CA PHE A 9 2.50 -6.07 -6.09
C PHE A 9 3.57 -5.46 -7.01
N LEU A 10 3.85 -4.16 -6.94
CA LEU A 10 4.92 -3.51 -7.71
C LEU A 10 6.32 -3.90 -7.19
N LYS A 11 6.48 -4.03 -5.87
CA LYS A 11 7.73 -4.51 -5.26
C LYS A 11 8.06 -5.95 -5.69
N GLU A 12 7.05 -6.82 -5.75
CA GLU A 12 7.20 -8.22 -6.20
C GLU A 12 7.25 -8.37 -7.74
N LEU A 13 6.51 -7.54 -8.50
CA LEU A 13 6.44 -7.62 -9.96
C LEU A 13 7.68 -7.05 -10.67
N TRP A 14 8.30 -6.01 -10.10
CA TRP A 14 9.47 -5.34 -10.71
C TRP A 14 10.78 -5.56 -9.95
N GLY A 15 10.75 -6.34 -8.87
CA GLY A 15 11.94 -6.61 -8.06
C GLY A 15 12.57 -5.34 -7.48
N VAL A 16 11.75 -4.33 -7.17
CA VAL A 16 12.23 -3.02 -6.70
C VAL A 16 12.99 -3.21 -5.39
N PRO A 17 14.30 -2.91 -5.31
CA PRO A 17 15.12 -3.15 -4.12
C PRO A 17 14.91 -2.04 -3.08
N ALA A 18 13.64 -1.83 -2.67
CA ALA A 18 13.23 -0.78 -1.73
C ALA A 18 12.54 -1.37 -0.50
N LYS A 19 12.86 -0.83 0.68
CA LYS A 19 12.17 -1.10 1.95
C LYS A 19 10.79 -0.46 1.99
N HIS A 20 10.63 0.72 1.40
CA HIS A 20 9.37 1.46 1.34
C HIS A 20 9.06 1.87 -0.10
N VAL A 21 7.87 1.53 -0.61
CA VAL A 21 7.44 1.89 -1.96
C VAL A 21 6.11 2.64 -1.87
N LEU A 22 6.04 3.81 -2.48
CA LEU A 22 4.81 4.59 -2.62
C LEU A 22 4.38 4.64 -4.08
N TYR A 23 3.07 4.60 -4.33
CA TYR A 23 2.51 4.60 -5.68
C TYR A 23 1.61 5.83 -5.90
N SER A 24 1.74 6.42 -7.09
CA SER A 24 0.93 7.52 -7.59
C SER A 24 0.67 7.33 -9.08
N HIS A 25 -0.59 7.22 -9.49
CA HIS A 25 -0.93 6.84 -10.88
C HIS A 25 -0.28 7.74 -11.96
N ASN A 26 -0.30 9.06 -11.72
CA ASN A 26 0.27 10.09 -12.61
C ASN A 26 1.69 10.53 -12.17
N GLY A 27 2.20 9.95 -11.09
CA GLY A 27 3.50 10.24 -10.54
C GLY A 27 3.70 11.64 -9.97
N THR A 28 2.64 12.43 -9.74
CA THR A 28 2.81 13.86 -9.38
C THR A 28 2.74 14.16 -7.89
N TRP A 29 2.22 13.24 -7.09
CA TRP A 29 2.05 13.44 -5.65
C TRP A 29 2.20 12.13 -4.87
N TYR A 30 2.90 12.19 -3.74
CA TYR A 30 3.13 11.07 -2.82
C TYR A 30 3.17 11.55 -1.38
N HIS A 31 2.98 10.63 -0.44
CA HIS A 31 3.44 10.82 0.93
C HIS A 31 4.97 10.78 1.02
N GLN A 32 5.51 11.14 2.18
CA GLN A 32 6.95 11.09 2.40
C GLN A 32 7.45 9.65 2.58
N LEU A 33 8.60 9.36 1.97
CA LEU A 33 9.33 8.13 2.25
C LEU A 33 9.94 8.23 3.65
N THR A 34 9.56 7.28 4.51
CA THR A 34 10.04 7.19 5.90
C THR A 34 11.07 6.08 6.13
N SER A 35 11.39 5.28 5.10
CA SER A 35 12.37 4.19 5.21
C SER A 35 13.12 3.99 3.89
N PHE A 36 14.43 3.72 3.98
CA PHE A 36 15.35 3.71 2.84
C PHE A 36 16.16 2.40 2.75
N PRO A 37 16.44 1.89 1.52
CA PRO A 37 16.12 2.46 0.20
C PRO A 37 14.62 2.55 -0.04
N GLY A 38 14.14 3.68 -0.54
CA GLY A 38 12.72 3.98 -0.75
C GLY A 38 12.43 4.22 -2.22
N ALA A 39 11.24 3.90 -2.72
CA ALA A 39 10.89 4.11 -4.11
C ALA A 39 9.56 4.84 -4.27
N LEU A 40 9.51 5.73 -5.27
CA LEU A 40 8.27 6.29 -5.77
C LEU A 40 7.94 5.58 -7.08
N SER A 41 6.69 5.21 -7.29
CA SER A 41 6.24 4.46 -8.46
C SER A 41 4.99 5.06 -9.08
N ASP A 42 4.90 4.97 -10.39
CA ASP A 42 3.72 5.36 -11.17
C ASP A 42 3.28 4.22 -12.08
N SER A 43 2.29 4.50 -12.94
CA SER A 43 1.74 3.49 -13.85
C SER A 43 2.73 2.98 -14.90
N GLU A 44 3.86 3.66 -15.11
CA GLU A 44 4.85 3.35 -16.16
C GLU A 44 6.21 2.88 -15.59
N GLY A 45 6.44 2.94 -14.28
CA GLY A 45 7.75 2.67 -13.72
C GLY A 45 7.96 3.17 -12.29
N TYR A 46 9.22 3.23 -11.87
CA TYR A 46 9.59 3.68 -10.53
C TYR A 46 10.93 4.41 -10.51
N VAL A 47 11.17 5.19 -9.46
CA VAL A 47 12.47 5.75 -9.12
C VAL A 47 12.88 5.28 -7.73
N LEU A 48 14.14 4.89 -7.58
CA LEU A 48 14.71 4.41 -6.33
C LEU A 48 15.60 5.47 -5.69
N PHE A 49 15.38 5.73 -4.42
CA PHE A 49 16.23 6.54 -3.56
C PHE A 49 16.95 5.63 -2.59
N ALA A 50 18.27 5.49 -2.75
CA ALA A 50 19.07 4.64 -1.88
C ALA A 50 19.10 5.15 -0.42
N THR A 51 19.04 6.47 -0.23
CA THR A 51 19.13 7.14 1.07
C THR A 51 18.12 8.27 1.18
N GLU A 52 17.82 8.67 2.42
CA GLU A 52 16.96 9.83 2.70
C GLU A 52 17.52 11.11 2.10
N ARG A 53 18.85 11.28 2.13
CA ARG A 53 19.53 12.43 1.53
C ARG A 53 19.27 12.51 0.03
N ALA A 54 19.39 11.39 -0.69
CA ALA A 54 19.12 11.36 -2.13
C ALA A 54 17.66 11.72 -2.47
N PHE A 55 16.73 11.38 -1.57
CA PHE A 55 15.32 11.76 -1.70
C PHE A 55 15.08 13.25 -1.45
N ARG A 56 15.64 13.80 -0.36
CA ARG A 56 15.49 15.21 0.01
C ARG A 56 16.19 16.17 -0.96
N ASP A 57 17.35 15.78 -1.49
CA ASP A 57 18.16 16.59 -2.38
C ASP A 57 17.70 16.50 -3.86
N CYS A 58 16.67 15.70 -4.16
CA CYS A 58 16.17 15.52 -5.53
C CYS A 58 15.50 16.81 -6.06
N PRO A 59 16.07 17.50 -7.06
CA PRO A 59 15.59 18.83 -7.47
C PRO A 59 14.22 18.80 -8.16
N GLN A 60 13.80 17.64 -8.66
CA GLN A 60 12.48 17.42 -9.25
C GLN A 60 11.38 17.21 -8.19
N LEU A 61 11.75 16.94 -6.93
CA LEU A 61 10.81 16.77 -5.82
C LEU A 61 10.64 18.08 -5.05
N ARG A 62 9.40 18.37 -4.67
CA ARG A 62 9.02 19.43 -3.74
C ARG A 62 8.50 18.75 -2.49
N ILE A 63 9.34 18.70 -1.47
CA ILE A 63 9.05 17.96 -0.24
C ILE A 63 8.66 18.98 0.84
N SER A 64 7.43 18.87 1.34
CA SER A 64 6.92 19.62 2.48
C SER A 64 6.21 18.68 3.46
N GLN A 65 4.91 18.82 3.67
CA GLN A 65 4.11 17.81 4.37
C GLN A 65 3.97 16.55 3.50
N ASP A 66 3.77 16.75 2.19
CA ASP A 66 3.73 15.72 1.16
C ASP A 66 4.79 15.99 0.09
N VAL A 67 4.92 15.08 -0.88
CA VAL A 67 5.95 15.08 -1.91
C VAL A 67 5.29 15.34 -3.25
N GLY A 68 5.51 16.54 -3.81
CA GLY A 68 5.09 16.88 -5.16
C GLY A 68 6.21 16.64 -6.17
N CYS A 69 5.87 16.08 -7.34
CA CYS A 69 6.77 15.98 -8.48
C CYS A 69 6.08 16.61 -9.69
N ARG A 70 6.41 17.88 -9.99
CA ARG A 70 5.75 18.62 -11.07
C ARG A 70 6.14 17.99 -12.41
N GLY A 71 5.17 17.35 -13.07
CA GLY A 71 5.39 16.64 -14.33
C GLY A 71 5.65 15.14 -14.20
N GLY A 72 5.55 14.59 -12.99
CA GLY A 72 5.62 13.14 -12.75
C GLY A 72 7.04 12.63 -12.45
N ILE A 73 7.14 11.53 -11.71
CA ILE A 73 8.45 10.91 -11.37
C ILE A 73 9.21 10.42 -12.59
N ARG A 74 8.54 10.21 -13.72
CA ARG A 74 9.15 9.91 -15.02
C ARG A 74 10.25 10.91 -15.42
N GLN A 75 10.19 12.13 -14.91
CA GLN A 75 11.19 13.18 -15.19
C GLN A 75 12.42 13.13 -14.27
N ILE A 76 12.41 12.26 -13.26
CA ILE A 76 13.51 12.14 -12.30
C ILE A 76 14.63 11.29 -12.92
N PRO A 77 15.89 11.76 -12.91
CA PRO A 77 17.03 10.95 -13.30
C PRO A 77 17.09 9.64 -12.51
N GLY A 78 17.23 8.50 -13.21
CA GLY A 78 17.18 7.17 -12.59
C GLY A 78 15.79 6.54 -12.52
N TYR A 79 14.78 7.15 -13.15
CA TYR A 79 13.49 6.50 -13.38
C TYR A 79 13.63 5.25 -14.27
N VAL A 80 13.16 4.12 -13.76
CA VAL A 80 13.16 2.82 -14.43
C VAL A 80 11.78 2.58 -15.02
N ARG A 81 11.70 2.61 -16.36
CA ARG A 81 10.51 2.21 -17.10
C ARG A 81 10.25 0.73 -16.94
N CYS A 82 9.03 0.39 -16.59
CA CYS A 82 8.58 -0.97 -16.45
C CYS A 82 7.41 -1.18 -17.42
N ASP A 83 7.75 -1.50 -18.66
CA ASP A 83 6.74 -1.70 -19.70
C ASP A 83 5.87 -2.91 -19.32
N ALA A 84 4.55 -2.72 -19.19
CA ALA A 84 3.59 -3.79 -18.99
C ALA A 84 3.55 -4.84 -20.14
N ARG A 85 4.33 -4.61 -21.21
CA ARG A 85 4.51 -5.50 -22.37
C ARG A 85 5.89 -6.17 -22.47
N ALA A 86 6.86 -5.83 -21.63
CA ALA A 86 8.22 -6.39 -21.69
C ALA A 86 8.51 -7.35 -20.52
N ALA A 87 7.56 -8.25 -20.21
CA ALA A 87 7.81 -9.38 -19.31
C ALA A 87 8.48 -10.58 -20.04
N ASN A 88 8.89 -10.40 -21.29
CA ASN A 88 9.67 -11.38 -22.05
C ASN A 88 10.90 -10.67 -22.63
N ASP A 89 12.06 -11.23 -22.32
CA ASP A 89 13.43 -10.80 -22.65
C ASP A 89 13.96 -9.55 -21.95
N ILE A 90 14.93 -9.79 -21.03
CA ILE A 90 16.36 -9.53 -21.29
C ILE A 90 17.21 -10.34 -20.27
N SER A 91 17.92 -11.32 -20.83
CA SER A 91 19.27 -11.83 -20.55
C SER A 91 19.93 -11.63 -19.16
N GLN A 92 20.28 -12.76 -18.53
CA GLN A 92 21.07 -12.90 -17.29
C GLN A 92 22.53 -12.41 -17.43
N PRO A 93 23.22 -12.14 -16.29
CA PRO A 93 24.15 -13.17 -15.82
C PRO A 93 24.02 -13.56 -14.33
N SER A 94 24.16 -14.89 -14.12
CA SER A 94 24.54 -15.66 -12.92
C SER A 94 23.77 -15.53 -11.60
N GLN A 95 22.71 -16.37 -11.50
CA GLN A 95 22.22 -17.21 -10.37
C GLN A 95 22.35 -16.71 -8.91
N PRO A 96 21.20 -16.69 -8.20
CA PRO A 96 21.03 -17.64 -7.10
C PRO A 96 19.79 -18.53 -7.31
N ASP A 97 19.82 -19.72 -6.71
CA ASP A 97 18.86 -20.81 -6.93
C ASP A 97 17.39 -20.36 -6.92
N ARG A 98 16.71 -20.60 -8.05
CA ARG A 98 15.26 -20.39 -8.17
C ARG A 98 14.54 -21.60 -7.61
N VAL A 99 14.15 -21.54 -6.34
CA VAL A 99 13.14 -22.44 -5.80
C VAL A 99 11.78 -22.03 -6.37
N LEU A 100 11.20 -22.89 -7.21
CA LEU A 100 9.79 -22.76 -7.65
C LEU A 100 8.89 -23.02 -6.44
N GLN A 101 8.67 -22.00 -5.62
CA GLN A 101 7.69 -22.09 -4.55
C GLN A 101 6.31 -21.80 -5.14
N ARG A 102 5.54 -22.85 -5.40
CA ARG A 102 4.15 -22.74 -5.85
C ARG A 102 3.26 -22.30 -4.68
N ILE A 103 3.30 -21.01 -4.33
CA ILE A 103 2.40 -20.45 -3.31
C ILE A 103 1.06 -20.18 -3.97
N SER A 104 0.17 -21.18 -3.94
CA SER A 104 -1.25 -20.96 -4.24
C SER A 104 -1.90 -20.20 -3.08
N ARG A 105 -1.79 -18.87 -3.07
CA ARG A 105 -2.57 -18.05 -2.13
C ARG A 105 -3.99 -17.90 -2.68
N ILE A 106 -4.95 -18.55 -2.01
CA ILE A 106 -6.37 -18.41 -2.29
C ILE A 106 -6.77 -16.98 -1.92
N ILE A 107 -6.97 -16.11 -2.91
CA ILE A 107 -7.61 -14.79 -2.71
C ILE A 107 -9.10 -15.07 -2.53
N ARG A 108 -9.59 -15.03 -1.29
CA ARG A 108 -11.03 -15.08 -1.00
C ARG A 108 -11.55 -13.65 -0.91
N ASP A 109 -11.89 -13.04 -2.05
CA ASP A 109 -12.79 -11.89 -2.00
C ASP A 109 -14.16 -12.47 -1.61
N THR A 110 -14.57 -12.26 -0.37
CA THR A 110 -15.85 -12.76 0.11
C THR A 110 -16.98 -11.88 -0.43
N ALA A 111 -18.21 -12.37 -0.40
CA ALA A 111 -19.37 -11.55 -0.76
C ALA A 111 -19.41 -10.27 0.10
N ILE A 112 -19.06 -10.39 1.38
CA ILE A 112 -19.03 -9.30 2.36
C ILE A 112 -17.97 -8.25 1.98
N SER A 113 -16.75 -8.65 1.58
CA SER A 113 -15.72 -7.70 1.16
C SER A 113 -16.11 -6.97 -0.12
N SER A 114 -16.71 -7.68 -1.08
CA SER A 114 -17.16 -7.09 -2.35
C SER A 114 -18.29 -6.08 -2.14
N GLU A 115 -19.29 -6.45 -1.34
CA GLU A 115 -20.39 -5.56 -0.96
C GLU A 115 -19.90 -4.32 -0.21
N LEU A 116 -18.91 -4.47 0.67
CA LEU A 116 -18.34 -3.34 1.41
C LEU A 116 -17.65 -2.35 0.48
N LYS A 117 -16.83 -2.83 -0.46
CA LYS A 117 -16.13 -1.96 -1.44
C LYS A 117 -17.14 -1.14 -2.25
N LEU A 118 -18.25 -1.76 -2.67
CA LEU A 118 -19.33 -1.09 -3.38
C LEU A 118 -20.09 -0.09 -2.51
N LEU A 119 -20.39 -0.44 -1.25
CA LEU A 119 -21.07 0.48 -0.29
C LEU A 119 -20.32 1.81 -0.14
N TYR A 120 -19.00 1.76 -0.24
CA TYR A 120 -18.11 2.91 -0.12
C TYR A 120 -17.70 3.53 -1.45
N ASP A 121 -18.20 3.04 -2.58
CA ASP A 121 -17.78 3.47 -3.92
C ASP A 121 -16.25 3.44 -4.07
N HIS A 122 -15.60 2.42 -3.47
CA HIS A 122 -14.15 2.31 -3.41
C HIS A 122 -13.40 3.52 -2.81
N ILE A 123 -14.09 4.39 -2.07
CA ILE A 123 -13.47 5.49 -1.32
C ILE A 123 -12.84 4.91 -0.05
N CYS A 124 -11.57 5.23 0.17
CA CYS A 124 -10.86 4.85 1.38
C CYS A 124 -11.49 5.50 2.62
N GLN A 125 -11.88 4.69 3.60
CA GLN A 125 -12.47 5.17 4.86
C GLN A 125 -11.47 5.91 5.76
N LEU A 126 -10.16 5.80 5.52
CA LEU A 126 -9.14 6.52 6.30
C LEU A 126 -8.77 7.85 5.65
N CYS A 127 -8.25 7.82 4.41
CA CYS A 127 -7.74 9.01 3.76
C CYS A 127 -8.73 9.68 2.79
N GLY A 128 -9.85 9.04 2.44
CA GLY A 128 -10.81 9.55 1.47
C GLY A 128 -10.39 9.41 0.00
N THR A 129 -9.22 8.83 -0.29
CA THR A 129 -8.78 8.60 -1.67
C THR A 129 -9.65 7.55 -2.35
N GLN A 130 -10.12 7.86 -3.55
CA GLN A 130 -10.72 6.91 -4.48
C GLN A 130 -9.69 6.61 -5.59
N LEU A 131 -9.35 5.34 -5.79
CA LEU A 131 -8.36 4.97 -6.80
C LEU A 131 -9.02 4.47 -8.08
N VAL A 132 -8.53 4.96 -9.21
CA VAL A 132 -8.86 4.46 -10.55
C VAL A 132 -7.66 3.69 -11.09
N VAL A 133 -7.86 2.42 -11.43
CA VAL A 133 -6.85 1.51 -11.99
C VAL A 133 -7.41 0.93 -13.29
N CYS A 134 -6.81 1.28 -14.43
CA CYS A 134 -7.25 0.84 -15.77
C CYS A 134 -8.77 0.97 -15.95
N ASP A 135 -9.28 2.19 -15.72
CA ASP A 135 -10.70 2.57 -15.83
C ASP A 135 -11.65 1.85 -14.85
N ARG A 136 -11.11 1.29 -13.75
CA ARG A 136 -11.90 0.65 -12.70
C ARG A 136 -11.59 1.25 -11.35
N LEU A 137 -12.62 1.43 -10.54
CA LEU A 137 -12.43 1.79 -9.15
C LEU A 137 -11.77 0.64 -8.39
N TYR A 138 -10.83 0.97 -7.51
CA TYR A 138 -10.05 0.00 -6.78
C TYR A 138 -9.95 0.35 -5.30
N SER A 139 -10.24 -0.65 -4.47
CA SER A 139 -10.03 -0.61 -3.03
C SER A 139 -9.85 -2.02 -2.48
N GLU A 140 -9.30 -2.09 -1.28
CA GLU A 140 -9.03 -3.32 -0.56
C GLU A 140 -9.94 -3.37 0.68
N ALA A 141 -10.32 -4.59 1.08
CA ALA A 141 -11.05 -4.82 2.32
C ALA A 141 -10.05 -5.31 3.37
N HIS A 142 -9.93 -4.58 4.47
CA HIS A 142 -9.01 -4.90 5.56
C HIS A 142 -9.77 -5.37 6.78
N HIS A 143 -9.41 -6.53 7.33
CA HIS A 143 -9.93 -6.98 8.62
C HIS A 143 -9.22 -6.21 9.75
N ILE A 144 -9.97 -5.41 10.50
CA ILE A 144 -9.45 -4.61 11.64
C ILE A 144 -8.77 -5.52 12.67
N ARG A 145 -9.42 -6.65 12.99
CA ARG A 145 -8.84 -7.74 13.77
C ARG A 145 -8.58 -8.92 12.83
N PRO A 146 -7.32 -9.39 12.69
CA PRO A 146 -7.00 -10.48 11.77
C PRO A 146 -7.77 -11.77 12.09
N LEU A 147 -8.21 -12.50 11.05
CA LEU A 147 -9.04 -13.71 11.22
C LEU A 147 -8.30 -14.91 11.82
N GLY A 148 -7.01 -15.05 11.53
CA GLY A 148 -6.21 -16.20 11.93
C GLY A 148 -5.77 -16.15 13.39
N ARG A 149 -5.41 -17.30 13.94
CA ARG A 149 -4.71 -17.36 15.23
C ARG A 149 -3.40 -16.57 15.18
N PRO A 150 -2.99 -15.94 16.29
CA PRO A 150 -3.64 -15.91 17.61
C PRO A 150 -4.70 -14.81 17.76
N HIS A 151 -5.06 -14.12 16.67
CA HIS A 151 -5.92 -12.94 16.72
C HIS A 151 -7.39 -13.32 16.74
N ASP A 152 -7.82 -14.35 16.01
CA ASP A 152 -9.18 -14.91 16.03
C ASP A 152 -10.29 -13.86 15.78
N GLY A 153 -10.06 -12.95 14.83
CA GLY A 153 -11.06 -12.00 14.35
C GLY A 153 -12.17 -12.68 13.53
N SER A 154 -13.33 -12.03 13.45
CA SER A 154 -14.50 -12.53 12.71
C SER A 154 -14.50 -12.03 11.26
N ASP A 155 -14.95 -12.88 10.32
CA ASP A 155 -15.16 -12.48 8.92
C ASP A 155 -16.54 -11.83 8.77
N THR A 156 -16.70 -10.67 9.43
CA THR A 156 -17.97 -9.94 9.52
C THR A 156 -17.77 -8.50 9.08
N ARG A 157 -18.84 -7.87 8.59
CA ARG A 157 -18.79 -6.50 8.06
C ARG A 157 -18.30 -5.48 9.09
N ASP A 158 -18.62 -5.67 10.36
CA ASP A 158 -18.18 -4.79 11.46
C ASP A 158 -16.70 -4.96 11.87
N ASN A 159 -16.02 -5.94 11.29
CA ASN A 159 -14.58 -6.13 11.39
C ASN A 159 -13.84 -5.71 10.13
N LEU A 160 -14.50 -5.05 9.17
CA LEU A 160 -13.90 -4.71 7.88
C LEU A 160 -13.82 -3.21 7.65
N LEU A 161 -12.81 -2.77 6.91
CA LEU A 161 -12.69 -1.43 6.36
C LEU A 161 -12.43 -1.49 4.86
N CYS A 162 -13.09 -0.62 4.10
CA CYS A 162 -12.74 -0.31 2.72
C CYS A 162 -11.61 0.73 2.72
N VAL A 163 -10.42 0.35 2.24
CA VAL A 163 -9.21 1.18 2.28
C VAL A 163 -8.49 1.17 0.94
N CYS A 164 -7.66 2.19 0.70
CA CYS A 164 -6.69 2.15 -0.40
C CYS A 164 -5.49 1.27 0.00
N PRO A 165 -4.67 0.81 -0.97
CA PRO A 165 -3.52 -0.05 -0.69
C PRO A 165 -2.50 0.58 0.27
N ASN A 166 -2.33 1.90 0.24
CA ASN A 166 -1.41 2.59 1.14
C ASN A 166 -1.89 2.50 2.60
N CYS A 167 -3.14 2.85 2.84
CA CYS A 167 -3.74 2.74 4.17
C CYS A 167 -3.84 1.28 4.63
N HIS A 168 -4.05 0.34 3.71
CA HIS A 168 -4.08 -1.07 4.04
C HIS A 168 -2.76 -1.55 4.65
N VAL A 169 -1.63 -1.20 4.01
CA VAL A 169 -0.30 -1.54 4.54
C VAL A 169 -0.07 -0.89 5.91
N LEU A 170 -0.47 0.37 6.10
CA LEU A 170 -0.34 1.04 7.41
C LEU A 170 -1.13 0.32 8.52
N LEU A 171 -2.30 -0.22 8.19
CA LEU A 171 -3.10 -1.00 9.13
C LEU A 171 -2.49 -2.38 9.39
N ASP A 172 -2.00 -3.09 8.38
CA ASP A 172 -1.35 -4.40 8.54
C ASP A 172 -0.19 -4.36 9.55
N TYR A 173 0.55 -3.25 9.59
CA TYR A 173 1.67 -3.03 10.52
C TYR A 173 1.27 -2.32 11.81
N ALA A 174 -0.03 -2.07 12.03
CA ALA A 174 -0.52 -1.25 13.13
C ALA A 174 0.22 0.10 13.26
N ALA A 175 0.68 0.69 12.15
CA ALA A 175 1.46 1.93 12.12
C ALA A 175 0.60 3.18 12.35
N ILE A 176 -0.72 3.04 12.23
CA ILE A 176 -1.70 4.09 12.50
C ILE A 176 -2.81 3.56 13.41
N PRO A 177 -3.34 4.39 14.32
CA PRO A 177 -4.53 4.04 15.09
C PRO A 177 -5.80 4.22 14.23
N ILE A 178 -6.85 3.49 14.60
CA ILE A 178 -8.19 3.69 14.06
C ILE A 178 -8.98 4.57 15.02
N GLN A 179 -9.44 5.72 14.52
CA GLN A 179 -10.35 6.64 15.23
C GLN A 179 -11.70 6.62 14.50
N PRO A 180 -12.73 5.93 15.03
CA PRO A 180 -14.03 5.80 14.37
C PRO A 180 -14.65 7.14 13.94
N GLU A 181 -14.43 8.19 14.72
CA GLU A 181 -14.95 9.54 14.49
C GLU A 181 -14.26 10.24 13.31
N ALA A 182 -13.03 9.83 12.98
CA ALA A 182 -12.25 10.37 11.87
C ALA A 182 -12.52 9.65 10.54
N LEU A 183 -13.19 8.49 10.58
CA LEU A 183 -13.48 7.68 9.40
C LEU A 183 -14.37 8.43 8.41
N LYS A 184 -13.98 8.38 7.14
CA LYS A 184 -14.69 9.04 6.05
C LYS A 184 -15.93 8.26 5.68
N HIS A 185 -17.06 8.98 5.59
CA HIS A 185 -18.34 8.47 5.10
C HIS A 185 -18.80 7.17 5.78
N LEU A 186 -18.76 7.09 7.12
CA LEU A 186 -19.12 5.87 7.85
C LEU A 186 -20.60 5.47 7.58
N LYS A 187 -20.79 4.39 6.81
CA LYS A 187 -22.08 3.83 6.36
C LYS A 187 -22.42 2.49 6.98
N HIS A 188 -21.54 1.90 7.78
CA HIS A 188 -21.78 0.64 8.48
C HIS A 188 -21.26 0.68 9.92
N ARG A 189 -21.76 -0.23 10.74
CA ARG A 189 -21.28 -0.39 12.13
C ARG A 189 -19.88 -0.99 12.10
N ILE A 190 -18.99 -0.41 12.89
CA ILE A 190 -17.66 -0.94 13.19
C ILE A 190 -17.67 -1.40 14.64
N SER A 191 -17.16 -2.60 14.92
CA SER A 191 -17.10 -3.13 16.27
C SER A 191 -16.07 -2.38 17.10
N PRO A 192 -16.45 -1.77 18.24
CA PRO A 192 -15.51 -1.09 19.13
C PRO A 192 -14.43 -2.03 19.68
N SER A 193 -14.73 -3.32 19.86
CA SER A 193 -13.77 -4.29 20.38
C SER A 193 -12.66 -4.60 19.37
N ASN A 194 -12.97 -4.65 18.07
CA ASN A 194 -11.97 -4.84 17.02
C ASN A 194 -11.06 -3.61 16.91
N VAL A 195 -11.63 -2.40 16.98
CA VAL A 195 -10.86 -1.15 17.00
C VAL A 195 -9.96 -1.07 18.23
N ALA A 196 -10.48 -1.39 19.42
CA ALA A 196 -9.70 -1.40 20.64
C ALA A 196 -8.52 -2.39 20.56
N TYR A 197 -8.76 -3.57 19.96
CA TYR A 197 -7.73 -4.58 19.72
C TYR A 197 -6.61 -4.07 18.79
N HIS A 198 -6.96 -3.54 17.62
CA HIS A 198 -5.99 -2.94 16.68
C HIS A 198 -5.18 -1.82 17.34
N ASN A 199 -5.87 -0.92 18.05
CA ASN A 199 -5.22 0.21 18.71
C ASN A 199 -4.31 -0.22 19.88
N ALA A 200 -4.53 -1.39 20.48
CA ALA A 200 -3.60 -1.96 21.44
C ALA A 200 -2.30 -2.38 20.76
N LEU A 201 -2.37 -3.10 19.64
CA LEU A 201 -1.20 -3.48 18.84
C LEU A 201 -0.39 -2.25 18.38
N HIS A 202 -1.08 -1.19 17.97
CA HIS A 202 -0.43 0.08 17.63
C HIS A 202 0.38 0.63 18.82
N ARG A 203 -0.20 0.70 20.02
CA ARG A 203 0.50 1.21 21.21
C ARG A 203 1.71 0.34 21.56
N ASP A 204 1.57 -0.98 21.48
CA ASP A 204 2.65 -1.92 21.79
C ASP A 204 3.82 -1.72 20.82
N ALA A 205 3.54 -1.64 19.51
CA ALA A 205 4.55 -1.40 18.48
C ALA A 205 5.29 -0.06 18.62
N HIS A 206 4.62 0.98 19.15
CA HIS A 206 5.23 2.30 19.38
C HIS A 206 5.97 2.41 20.72
N SER A 207 5.63 1.58 21.71
CA SER A 207 6.33 1.55 23.00
C SER A 207 7.77 0.99 22.89
N GLU A 208 8.00 0.07 21.95
CA GLU A 208 9.32 -0.51 21.65
C GLU A 208 10.29 0.48 20.98
N ILE A 209 9.79 1.55 20.37
CA ILE A 209 10.61 2.53 19.63
C ILE A 209 11.15 3.64 20.55
N THR A 210 10.46 3.93 21.66
CA THR A 210 10.85 5.01 22.60
C THR A 210 11.71 4.53 23.77
N GLY A 211 12.02 3.24 23.86
CA GLY A 211 12.91 2.67 24.87
C GLY A 211 14.33 2.47 24.33
N SER A 212 15.15 3.54 24.31
CA SER A 212 16.62 3.50 24.16
C SER A 212 17.23 4.76 24.73
#